data_AF-X0T1C0-F1
#
_entry.id   AF-X0T1C0-F1
#
_cell.length_a   1.000
_cell.length_b   1.000
_cell.length_c   1.000
_cell.angle_alpha   90.00
_cell.angle_beta   90.00
_cell.angle_gamma   90.00
#
_symmetry.space_group_name_H-M   'P 1'
#
loop_
_entity.id
_entity.type
_entity.pdbx_description
1 polymer ?
#
loop_
_entity_poly.entity_id
_entity_poly.type
_entity_poly.pdbx_seq_one_letter_code
_entity_poly.pdbx_strand_id
1 'polypeptide(L)'
;MFLAKCYALPVLIAVVGLGLSFSSYARLRHGERHHLEEHFRQVATGRAEALKKSLEGSVLVVESLAAFYASSEQVEPEEFRQFTRPLLDRHPYIRGLGWVPLVYDDQRAG
;
A
#
# COMPACT_ATOMS: atom_id res chain seq x y z
N MET A 1 63.26 13.76 28.28
CA MET A 1 62.02 14.57 28.19
C MET A 1 61.82 15.26 26.84
N PHE A 2 62.76 15.22 25.88
CA PHE A 2 62.56 15.80 24.53
C PHE A 2 61.98 14.82 23.49
N LEU A 3 62.29 13.51 23.57
CA LEU A 3 61.76 12.50 22.63
C LEU A 3 60.23 12.36 22.67
N ALA A 4 59.62 12.35 23.87
CA ALA A 4 58.16 12.25 24.03
C ALA A 4 57.39 13.40 23.35
N LYS A 5 58.03 14.56 23.17
CA LYS A 5 57.42 15.75 22.56
C LYS A 5 57.51 15.74 21.03
N CYS A 6 58.54 15.10 20.46
CA CYS A 6 58.67 14.90 19.00
C CYS A 6 57.66 13.88 18.45
N TYR A 7 57.31 12.84 19.21
CA TYR A 7 56.31 11.85 18.78
C TYR A 7 54.86 12.28 19.05
N ALA A 8 54.64 13.31 19.87
CA ALA A 8 53.29 13.79 20.20
C ALA A 8 52.54 14.32 18.96
N LEU A 9 53.23 15.00 18.05
CA LEU A 9 52.67 15.57 16.83
C LEU A 9 52.17 14.51 15.83
N PRO A 10 52.98 13.52 15.42
CA PRO A 10 52.50 12.45 14.53
C PRO A 10 51.44 11.56 15.17
N VAL A 11 51.51 11.31 16.49
CA VAL A 11 50.48 10.56 17.22
C VAL A 11 49.15 11.32 17.22
N LEU A 12 49.16 12.64 17.41
CA LEU A 12 47.94 13.45 17.39
C LEU A 12 47.29 13.45 16.00
N ILE A 13 48.09 13.55 14.93
CA ILE A 13 47.60 13.46 13.55
C ILE A 13 46.99 12.07 13.28
N ALA A 14 47.64 10.99 13.74
CA ALA A 14 47.13 9.64 13.58
C ALA A 14 45.80 9.44 14.32
N VAL A 15 45.68 9.93 15.55
CA VAL A 15 44.44 9.86 16.34
C VAL A 15 43.31 10.65 15.69
N VAL A 16 43.59 11.85 15.18
CA VAL A 16 42.60 12.66 14.46
C VAL A 16 42.15 11.96 13.18
N GLY A 17 43.09 11.40 12.40
CA GLY A 17 42.78 10.63 11.20
C GLY A 17 41.89 9.42 11.49
N LEU A 18 42.24 8.63 12.51
CA LEU A 18 41.44 7.48 12.94
C LEU A 18 40.05 7.90 13.44
N GLY A 19 39.95 9.00 14.18
CA GLY A 19 38.67 9.56 14.62
C GLY A 19 37.78 9.99 13.44
N LEU A 20 38.37 10.63 12.42
CA LEU A 20 37.66 11.03 11.21
C LEU A 20 37.22 9.82 10.37
N SER A 21 38.07 8.82 10.21
CA SER A 21 37.72 7.57 9.51
C SER A 21 36.60 6.81 10.24
N PHE A 22 36.70 6.68 11.56
CA PHE A 22 35.70 5.98 12.36
C PHE A 22 34.36 6.72 12.37
N SER A 23 34.37 8.04 12.53
CA SER A 23 33.14 8.85 12.49
C SER A 23 32.46 8.79 11.12
N SER A 24 33.24 8.81 10.02
CA SER A 24 32.70 8.65 8.67
C SER A 24 32.07 7.27 8.47
N TYR A 25 32.75 6.21 8.92
CA TYR A 25 32.24 4.85 8.88
C TYR A 25 30.95 4.68 9.69
N ALA A 26 30.89 5.26 10.89
CA ALA A 26 29.72 5.21 11.75
C ALA A 26 28.50 5.91 11.13
N ARG A 27 28.71 7.07 10.46
CA ARG A 27 27.64 7.79 9.75
C ARG A 27 27.09 7.00 8.57
N LEU A 28 27.96 6.37 7.77
CA LEU A 28 27.54 5.52 6.65
C LEU A 28 26.67 4.34 7.13
N ARG A 29 27.12 3.65 8.19
CA ARG A 29 26.44 2.51 8.80
C ARG A 29 25.06 2.86 9.39
N HIS A 30 24.89 4.06 9.95
CA HIS A 30 23.60 4.50 10.50
C HIS A 30 22.65 4.98 9.38
N GLY A 31 23.18 5.66 8.36
CA GLY A 31 22.39 6.13 7.23
C GLY A 31 21.79 4.99 6.39
N GLU A 32 22.52 3.90 6.17
CA GLU A 32 22.04 2.77 5.36
C GLU A 32 20.79 2.10 5.95
N ARG A 33 20.72 1.94 7.27
CA ARG A 33 19.55 1.31 7.92
C ARG A 33 18.32 2.21 7.84
N HIS A 34 18.48 3.50 8.13
CA HIS A 34 17.38 4.47 8.05
C HIS A 34 16.88 4.64 6.61
N HIS A 35 17.77 4.75 5.64
CA HIS A 35 17.38 4.83 4.23
C HIS A 35 16.66 3.56 3.75
N LEU A 36 17.12 2.37 4.15
CA LEU A 36 16.46 1.13 3.79
C LEU A 36 15.07 1.03 4.41
N GLU A 37 14.92 1.41 5.68
CA GLU A 37 13.65 1.40 6.40
C GLU A 37 12.66 2.43 5.83
N GLU A 38 13.11 3.64 5.53
CA GLU A 38 12.30 4.68 4.88
C GLU A 38 11.84 4.25 3.50
N HIS A 39 12.75 3.72 2.68
CA HIS A 39 12.41 3.24 1.34
C HIS A 39 11.42 2.07 1.41
N PHE A 40 11.65 1.11 2.31
CA PHE A 40 10.71 0.00 2.53
C PHE A 40 9.34 0.52 2.96
N ARG A 41 9.28 1.44 3.93
CA ARG A 41 8.04 2.04 4.43
C ARG A 41 7.30 2.78 3.33
N GLN A 42 7.98 3.55 2.50
CA GLN A 42 7.34 4.24 1.36
C GLN A 42 6.72 3.23 0.38
N VAL A 43 7.45 2.20 -0.02
CA VAL A 43 6.95 1.16 -0.94
C VAL A 43 5.80 0.37 -0.31
N ALA A 44 5.92 -0.03 0.95
CA ALA A 44 4.89 -0.77 1.67
C ALA A 44 3.60 0.05 1.82
N THR A 45 3.73 1.33 2.19
CA THR A 45 2.60 2.25 2.35
C THR A 45 1.91 2.48 1.01
N GLY A 46 2.66 2.76 -0.05
CA GLY A 46 2.09 2.96 -1.39
C GLY A 46 1.33 1.72 -1.89
N ARG A 47 1.85 0.51 -1.63
CA ARG A 47 1.16 -0.75 -1.96
C ARG A 47 -0.10 -0.96 -1.13
N ALA A 48 -0.03 -0.74 0.17
CA ALA A 48 -1.19 -0.86 1.07
C ALA A 48 -2.30 0.12 0.67
N GLU A 49 -1.94 1.34 0.30
CA GLU A 49 -2.87 2.38 -0.11
C GLU A 49 -3.51 2.08 -1.48
N ALA A 50 -2.75 1.51 -2.42
CA ALA A 50 -3.28 1.01 -3.68
C ALA A 50 -4.30 -0.12 -3.48
N LEU A 51 -4.00 -1.07 -2.57
CA LEU A 51 -4.92 -2.14 -2.20
C LEU A 51 -6.18 -1.60 -1.51
N LYS A 52 -6.02 -0.63 -0.61
CA LYS A 52 -7.15 0.03 0.05
C LYS A 52 -8.08 0.68 -0.98
N LYS A 53 -7.52 1.42 -1.94
CA LYS A 53 -8.29 2.07 -3.01
C LYS A 53 -9.05 1.08 -3.90
N SER A 54 -8.48 -0.09 -4.20
CA SER A 54 -9.20 -1.10 -4.99
C SER A 54 -10.36 -1.73 -4.22
N LEU A 55 -10.20 -1.95 -2.91
CA LEU A 55 -11.28 -2.42 -2.04
C LEU A 55 -12.39 -1.38 -1.90
N GLU A 56 -12.03 -0.11 -1.63
CA GLU A 56 -13.00 0.99 -1.56
C GLU A 56 -13.76 1.15 -2.88
N GLY A 57 -13.08 1.05 -4.02
CA GLY A 57 -13.72 1.04 -5.34
C GLY A 57 -14.69 -0.14 -5.52
N SER A 58 -14.33 -1.33 -5.03
CA SER A 58 -15.22 -2.51 -5.09
C SER A 58 -16.49 -2.29 -4.28
N VAL A 59 -16.37 -1.75 -3.07
CA VAL A 59 -17.51 -1.46 -2.19
C VAL A 59 -18.42 -0.42 -2.83
N LEU A 60 -17.86 0.68 -3.35
CA LEU A 60 -18.61 1.74 -3.99
C LEU A 60 -19.43 1.25 -5.19
N VAL A 61 -18.86 0.33 -5.98
CA VAL A 61 -19.56 -0.30 -7.12
C VAL A 61 -20.79 -1.07 -6.62
N VAL A 62 -20.64 -1.88 -5.56
CA VAL A 62 -21.75 -2.65 -4.98
C VAL A 62 -22.81 -1.73 -4.35
N GLU A 63 -22.40 -0.68 -3.63
CA GLU A 63 -23.32 0.31 -3.06
C GLU A 63 -24.12 1.05 -4.14
N SER A 64 -23.45 1.41 -5.24
CA SER A 64 -24.11 2.07 -6.39
C SER A 64 -25.13 1.15 -7.05
N LEU A 65 -24.80 -0.13 -7.19
CA LEU A 65 -25.71 -1.17 -7.68
C LEU A 65 -26.92 -1.34 -6.76
N ALA A 66 -26.68 -1.43 -5.45
CA ALA A 66 -27.73 -1.54 -4.45
C ALA A 66 -28.66 -0.32 -4.47
N ALA A 67 -28.10 0.89 -4.53
CA ALA A 67 -28.88 2.13 -4.59
C ALA A 67 -29.73 2.24 -5.87
N PHE A 68 -29.17 1.85 -7.02
CA PHE A 68 -29.89 1.87 -8.30
C PHE A 68 -31.09 0.91 -8.32
N TYR A 69 -30.88 -0.33 -7.83
CA TYR A 69 -31.94 -1.34 -7.81
C TYR A 69 -32.86 -1.27 -6.59
N ALA A 70 -32.51 -0.55 -5.53
CA ALA A 70 -33.39 -0.30 -4.40
C ALA A 70 -34.65 0.50 -4.79
N SER A 71 -34.56 1.31 -5.85
CA SER A 71 -35.71 2.03 -6.42
C SER A 71 -36.43 1.27 -7.55
N SER A 72 -35.96 0.08 -7.93
CA SER A 72 -36.59 -0.71 -9.00
C SER A 72 -37.59 -1.71 -8.43
N GLU A 73 -38.76 -1.83 -9.04
CA GLU A 73 -39.76 -2.85 -8.67
C GLU A 73 -39.30 -4.27 -9.05
N GLN A 74 -38.59 -4.42 -10.17
CA GLN A 74 -38.02 -5.68 -10.65
C GLN A 74 -36.67 -5.44 -11.30
N VAL A 75 -35.74 -6.37 -11.10
CA VAL A 75 -34.42 -6.34 -11.74
C VAL A 75 -34.46 -7.21 -12.97
N GLU A 76 -34.58 -6.60 -14.15
CA GLU A 76 -34.50 -7.35 -15.41
C GLU A 76 -33.06 -7.83 -15.69
N PRO A 77 -32.84 -9.11 -16.04
CA PRO A 77 -31.49 -9.64 -16.26
C PRO A 77 -30.70 -8.93 -17.37
N GLU A 78 -31.37 -8.45 -18.43
CA GLU A 78 -30.71 -7.75 -19.54
C GLU A 78 -30.27 -6.35 -19.12
N GLU A 79 -31.13 -5.61 -18.41
CA GLU A 79 -30.82 -4.29 -17.88
C GLU A 79 -29.66 -4.37 -16.87
N PHE A 80 -29.67 -5.38 -15.99
CA PHE A 80 -28.57 -5.67 -15.08
C PHE A 80 -27.25 -5.95 -15.80
N ARG A 81 -27.27 -6.77 -16.85
CA ARG A 81 -26.07 -7.03 -17.65
C ARG A 81 -25.55 -5.76 -18.32
N GLN A 82 -26.42 -4.95 -18.90
CA GLN A 82 -26.02 -3.70 -19.56
C GLN A 82 -25.41 -2.70 -18.57
N PHE A 83 -25.98 -2.58 -17.38
CA PHE A 83 -25.47 -1.68 -16.34
C PHE A 83 -24.15 -2.16 -15.73
N THR A 84 -24.00 -3.46 -15.46
CA THR A 84 -22.82 -4.02 -14.79
C THR A 84 -21.61 -4.19 -15.70
N ARG A 85 -21.80 -4.40 -17.01
CA ARG A 85 -20.70 -4.62 -17.97
C ARG A 85 -19.61 -3.52 -17.94
N PRO A 86 -19.93 -2.21 -18.07
CA PRO A 86 -18.91 -1.17 -18.00
C PRO A 86 -18.24 -1.07 -16.61
N LEU A 87 -18.93 -1.47 -15.54
CA LEU A 87 -18.35 -1.53 -14.20
C LEU A 87 -17.32 -2.65 -14.08
N LEU A 88 -17.60 -3.82 -14.65
CA LEU A 88 -16.63 -4.93 -14.70
C LEU A 88 -15.40 -4.57 -15.55
N ASP A 89 -15.60 -3.89 -16.69
CA ASP A 89 -14.50 -3.47 -17.57
C ASP A 89 -13.58 -2.44 -16.88
N ARG A 90 -14.15 -1.53 -16.06
CA ARG A 90 -13.39 -0.48 -15.35
C ARG A 90 -12.72 -0.98 -14.08
N HIS A 91 -13.20 -2.09 -13.51
CA HIS A 91 -12.75 -2.63 -12.23
C HIS A 91 -12.32 -4.10 -12.38
N PRO A 92 -11.16 -4.39 -13.02
CA PRO A 92 -10.74 -5.76 -13.37
C PRO A 92 -10.44 -6.66 -12.16
N TYR A 93 -10.35 -6.08 -10.95
CA TYR A 93 -10.25 -6.83 -9.70
C TYR A 93 -11.60 -7.42 -9.23
N ILE A 94 -12.73 -6.98 -9.80
CA ILE A 94 -14.05 -7.54 -9.56
C ILE A 94 -14.26 -8.73 -10.50
N ARG A 95 -14.43 -9.93 -9.95
CA ARG A 95 -14.63 -11.15 -10.75
C ARG A 95 -16.02 -11.24 -11.35
N GLY A 96 -17.02 -10.68 -10.67
CA GLY A 96 -18.41 -10.73 -11.08
C GLY A 96 -19.31 -9.99 -10.11
N LEU A 97 -20.46 -9.58 -10.62
CA LEU A 97 -21.53 -8.91 -9.89
C LEU A 97 -22.81 -9.71 -10.10
N GLY A 98 -23.61 -9.86 -9.06
CA GLY A 98 -24.85 -10.63 -9.12
C GLY A 98 -25.92 -10.02 -8.23
N TRP A 99 -27.16 -10.09 -8.69
CA TRP A 99 -28.34 -9.75 -7.90
C TRP A 99 -28.95 -11.04 -7.35
N VAL A 100 -29.13 -11.11 -6.03
CA VAL A 100 -29.73 -12.25 -5.35
C VAL A 100 -30.99 -11.77 -4.63
N PRO A 101 -32.20 -11.98 -5.18
CA PRO A 101 -33.43 -11.54 -4.54
C PRO A 101 -33.69 -12.35 -3.27
N LEU A 102 -34.30 -11.70 -2.27
CA LEU A 102 -34.81 -12.39 -1.08
C LEU A 102 -36.08 -13.15 -1.48
N VAL A 103 -36.05 -14.48 -1.37
CA VAL A 103 -37.19 -15.36 -1.65
C VAL A 103 -37.66 -16.00 -0.36
N TYR A 104 -38.89 -15.71 0.04
CA TYR A 104 -39.54 -16.31 1.21
C TYR A 104 -40.01 -17.74 0.92
N ASP A 105 -40.21 -18.55 1.97
CA ASP A 105 -40.49 -19.99 1.82
C ASP A 105 -41.81 -20.26 1.09
N ASP A 106 -42.79 -19.38 1.23
CA ASP A 106 -44.08 -19.40 0.51
C ASP A 106 -43.94 -19.10 -0.99
N GLN A 107 -42.80 -18.53 -1.42
CA GLN A 107 -42.49 -18.22 -2.81
C GLN A 107 -41.59 -19.28 -3.49
N ARG A 108 -41.14 -20.31 -2.77
CA ARG A 108 -40.23 -21.36 -3.30
C ARG A 108 -40.94 -22.49 -4.05
N ALA A 109 -42.27 -22.59 -3.94
CA ALA A 109 -43.05 -23.61 -4.61
C ALA A 109 -43.66 -23.05 -5.91
N GLY A 110 -42.91 -23.20 -7.00
CA GLY A 110 -43.32 -22.89 -8.37
C GLY A 110 -42.52 -23.71 -9.36
#